data_AF-A0A238L8H0-F1
#
_entry.id   AF-A0A238L8H0-F1
#
_cell.length_a   1.000
_cell.length_b   1.000
_cell.length_c   1.000
_cell.angle_alpha   90.00
_cell.angle_beta   90.00
_cell.angle_gamma   90.00
#
_symmetry.space_group_name_H-M   'P 1'
#
loop_
_entity.id
_entity.type
_entity.pdbx_description
1 polymer ?
#
loop_
_entity_poly.entity_id
_entity_poly.type
_entity_poly.pdbx_seq_one_letter_code
_entity_poly.pdbx_strand_id
1 'polypeptide(L)'
;MTTQFVLDALEQALWQRKPPGNKSLTHHSDRGSQYLSIRYTKRLADAEVDPSVGTVGDPCDKALAESVIGLFKAEVIKQLGPWKMMQDVAWETMHLVD
;
A
#
# COMPACT_ATOMS: atom_id res chain seq x y z
N MET A 1 12.35 4.54 -5.09
CA MET A 1 11.58 4.33 -3.83
C MET A 1 12.33 3.32 -2.99
N THR A 2 12.50 3.55 -1.69
CA THR A 2 13.28 2.65 -0.82
C THR A 2 12.39 1.54 -0.27
N THR A 3 12.98 0.39 0.09
CA THR A 3 12.28 -0.66 0.85
C THR A 3 11.72 -0.14 2.17
N GLN A 4 12.41 0.81 2.83
CA GLN A 4 11.93 1.39 4.09
C GLN A 4 10.56 2.06 3.93
N PHE A 5 10.36 2.84 2.86
CA PHE A 5 9.11 3.55 2.64
C PHE A 5 7.90 2.61 2.53
N VAL A 6 8.03 1.50 1.78
CA VAL A 6 6.94 0.53 1.67
C VAL A 6 6.77 -0.32 2.94
N LEU A 7 7.84 -0.53 3.71
CA LEU A 7 7.76 -1.16 5.03
C LEU A 7 6.95 -0.30 6.00
N ASP A 8 7.17 1.01 6.02
CA ASP A 8 6.44 1.91 6.93
C ASP A 8 4.92 1.84 6.66
N ALA A 9 4.53 1.79 5.37
CA ALA A 9 3.13 1.60 4.98
C ALA A 9 2.59 0.22 5.39
N LEU A 10 3.39 -0.84 5.25
CA LEU A 10 3.01 -2.18 5.70
C LEU A 10 2.80 -2.23 7.23
N GLU A 11 3.70 -1.62 8.01
CA GLU A 11 3.56 -1.55 9.48
C GLU A 11 2.29 -0.83 9.89
N GLN A 12 1.98 0.31 9.25
CA GLN A 12 0.75 1.05 9.51
C GLN A 12 -0.48 0.18 9.23
N ALA A 13 -0.51 -0.51 8.08
CA ALA A 13 -1.63 -1.38 7.72
C ALA A 13 -1.80 -2.56 8.69
N LEU A 14 -0.71 -3.22 9.09
CA LEU A 14 -0.74 -4.32 10.06
C LEU A 14 -1.23 -3.86 11.43
N TRP A 15 -0.75 -2.70 11.89
CA TRP A 15 -1.15 -2.11 13.17
C TRP A 15 -2.64 -1.76 13.21
N GLN A 16 -3.15 -1.18 12.12
CA GLN A 16 -4.57 -0.79 12.00
C GLN A 16 -5.48 -2.01 11.85
N ARG A 17 -5.13 -2.98 10.98
CA ARG A 17 -6.02 -4.09 10.61
C ARG A 17 -5.93 -5.29 11.55
N LYS A 18 -4.83 -5.45 12.30
CA LYS A 18 -4.60 -6.54 13.28
C LYS A 18 -5.02 -7.91 12.72
N PRO A 19 -4.40 -8.38 11.62
CA PRO A 19 -4.82 -9.61 10.98
C PRO A 19 -4.72 -10.80 11.93
N PRO A 20 -5.62 -11.80 11.81
CA PRO A 20 -5.49 -13.03 12.55
C PRO A 20 -4.19 -13.73 12.12
N GLY A 21 -3.30 -14.02 13.06
CA GLY A 21 -2.02 -14.72 12.83
C GLY A 21 -2.22 -16.19 12.49
N ASN A 22 -2.90 -16.47 11.38
CA ASN A 22 -3.30 -17.80 10.95
C ASN A 22 -3.10 -18.00 9.43
N LYS A 23 -2.33 -17.13 8.78
CA LYS A 23 -2.06 -17.15 7.33
C LYS A 23 -3.30 -17.12 6.45
N SER A 24 -4.42 -16.58 6.94
CA SER A 24 -5.61 -16.39 6.11
C SER A 24 -5.56 -15.13 5.23
N LEU A 25 -4.51 -14.31 5.36
CA LEU A 25 -4.38 -13.04 4.64
C LEU A 25 -3.31 -13.14 3.56
N THR A 26 -3.68 -12.75 2.34
CA THR A 26 -2.74 -12.54 1.23
C THR A 26 -2.46 -11.06 1.05
N HIS A 27 -1.18 -10.68 1.01
CA HIS A 27 -0.75 -9.35 0.59
C HIS A 27 -0.37 -9.38 -0.89
N HIS A 28 -1.17 -8.72 -1.73
CA HIS A 28 -0.86 -8.57 -3.16
C HIS A 28 -0.14 -7.24 -3.43
N SER A 29 0.99 -7.30 -4.14
CA SER A 29 1.77 -6.11 -4.52
C SER A 29 2.20 -6.12 -5.98
N ASP A 30 2.66 -4.97 -6.46
CA ASP A 30 3.39 -4.90 -7.74
C ASP A 30 4.73 -5.64 -7.65
N ARG A 31 5.35 -5.92 -8.79
CA ARG A 31 6.66 -6.57 -8.95
C ARG A 31 7.87 -5.63 -8.74
N GLY A 32 7.65 -4.44 -8.18
CA GLY A 32 8.73 -3.50 -7.87
C GLY A 32 9.78 -4.11 -6.93
N SER A 33 11.05 -3.77 -7.13
CA SER A 33 12.18 -4.33 -6.37
C SER A 33 12.07 -4.11 -4.86
N GLN A 34 11.40 -3.05 -4.43
CA GLN A 34 11.11 -2.78 -3.02
C GLN A 34 10.22 -3.85 -2.38
N TYR A 35 9.22 -4.36 -3.09
CA TYR A 35 8.30 -5.40 -2.61
C TYR A 35 8.91 -6.80 -2.70
N LEU A 36 9.88 -7.00 -3.60
CA LEU A 36 10.63 -8.25 -3.74
C LEU A 36 11.86 -8.34 -2.83
N SER A 37 12.18 -7.27 -2.10
CA SER A 37 13.36 -7.23 -1.24
C SER A 37 13.25 -8.19 -0.06
N ILE A 38 14.38 -8.78 0.34
CA ILE A 38 14.47 -9.74 1.45
C ILE A 38 13.83 -9.17 2.72
N ARG A 39 14.07 -7.89 3.03
CA ARG A 39 13.55 -7.26 4.24
C ARG A 39 12.04 -7.14 4.22
N TYR A 40 11.44 -6.86 3.05
CA TYR A 40 9.99 -6.74 2.91
C TYR A 40 9.30 -8.10 3.02
N THR A 41 9.77 -9.09 2.25
CA THR A 41 9.18 -10.44 2.26
C THR A 41 9.36 -11.14 3.60
N LYS A 42 10.51 -10.93 4.28
CA LYS A 42 10.71 -11.40 5.65
C LYS A 42 9.67 -10.81 6.62
N ARG A 43 9.38 -9.52 6.52
CA ARG A 43 8.42 -8.87 7.42
C ARG A 43 6.98 -9.39 7.23
N LEU A 44 6.58 -9.68 5.99
CA LEU A 44 5.30 -10.34 5.69
C LEU A 44 5.22 -11.73 6.32
N ALA A 45 6.29 -12.52 6.19
CA ALA A 45 6.37 -13.85 6.81
C ALA A 45 6.31 -13.77 8.35
N ASP A 46 7.01 -12.80 8.96
CA ASP A 46 6.98 -12.56 10.41
C ASP A 46 5.57 -12.12 10.90
N ALA A 47 4.73 -11.56 10.03
CA ALA A 47 3.32 -11.24 10.30
C ALA A 47 2.34 -12.35 9.89
N GLU A 48 2.83 -13.50 9.42
CA GLU A 48 2.00 -14.59 8.91
C GLU A 48 1.07 -14.17 7.77
N VAL A 49 1.58 -13.35 6.85
CA VAL A 49 0.85 -12.89 5.65
C VAL A 49 1.50 -13.47 4.40
N ASP A 50 0.69 -14.11 3.56
CA ASP A 50 1.18 -14.72 2.32
C ASP A 50 1.40 -13.67 1.23
N PRO A 51 2.62 -13.56 0.66
CA PRO A 51 2.87 -12.62 -0.43
C PRO A 51 2.31 -13.14 -1.77
N SER A 52 1.73 -12.23 -2.54
CA SER A 52 1.36 -12.43 -3.94
C SER A 52 1.85 -11.23 -4.75
N VAL A 53 2.32 -11.46 -5.97
CA VAL A 53 2.84 -10.38 -6.84
C VAL A 53 2.25 -10.48 -8.24
N GLY A 54 1.97 -9.32 -8.84
CA GLY A 54 1.34 -9.24 -10.15
C GLY A 54 2.07 -10.01 -11.25
N THR A 55 1.31 -10.62 -12.15
CA THR A 55 1.76 -11.40 -13.30
C THR A 55 2.47 -10.50 -14.31
N VAL A 56 3.50 -11.03 -14.96
CA VAL A 56 4.25 -10.27 -15.96
C VAL A 56 3.35 -9.98 -17.16
N GLY A 57 3.18 -8.69 -17.47
CA GLY A 57 2.41 -8.24 -18.63
C GLY A 57 0.89 -8.24 -18.42
N ASP A 58 0.40 -8.47 -17.20
CA ASP A 58 -1.03 -8.37 -16.88
C ASP A 58 -1.30 -7.12 -16.02
N PRO A 59 -1.84 -6.04 -16.61
CA PRO A 59 -2.20 -4.84 -15.86
C PRO A 59 -3.44 -5.06 -14.96
N CYS A 60 -4.24 -6.11 -15.18
CA CYS A 60 -5.46 -6.36 -14.42
C CYS A 60 -5.18 -6.68 -12.95
N ASP A 61 -4.04 -7.34 -12.66
CA ASP A 61 -3.64 -7.72 -11.30
C ASP A 61 -3.52 -6.50 -10.35
N LYS A 62 -3.28 -5.32 -10.91
CA LYS A 62 -3.14 -4.07 -10.16
C LYS A 62 -4.30 -3.10 -10.35
N ALA A 63 -5.28 -3.43 -11.18
CA ALA A 63 -6.34 -2.50 -11.60
C ALA A 63 -7.11 -1.90 -10.41
N LEU A 64 -7.37 -2.69 -9.36
CA LEU A 64 -8.01 -2.19 -8.15
C LEU A 64 -7.15 -1.14 -7.43
N ALA A 65 -5.87 -1.44 -7.19
CA ALA A 65 -4.96 -0.51 -6.54
C ALA A 65 -4.76 0.77 -7.36
N GLU A 66 -4.67 0.64 -8.68
CA GLU A 66 -4.57 1.80 -9.59
C GLU A 66 -5.84 2.64 -9.62
N SER A 67 -7.01 2.02 -9.53
CA SER A 67 -8.30 2.72 -9.44
C SER A 67 -8.38 3.55 -8.15
N VAL A 68 -7.98 2.98 -7.01
CA VAL A 68 -7.93 3.71 -5.72
C VAL A 68 -6.95 4.89 -5.79
N ILE A 69 -5.75 4.69 -6.36
CA ILE A 69 -4.78 5.78 -6.56
C ILE A 69 -5.33 6.84 -7.52
N GLY A 70 -6.07 6.42 -8.55
CA GLY A 70 -6.76 7.31 -9.48
C GLY A 70 -7.77 8.21 -8.77
N LEU A 71 -8.60 7.62 -7.90
CA LEU A 71 -9.57 8.33 -7.08
C LEU A 71 -8.89 9.31 -6.13
N PHE A 72 -7.86 8.88 -5.39
CA PHE A 72 -7.06 9.74 -4.52
C PHE A 72 -6.52 10.97 -5.26
N LYS A 73 -5.96 10.75 -6.46
CA LYS A 73 -5.45 11.86 -7.29
C LYS A 73 -6.56 12.77 -7.78
N ALA A 74 -7.73 12.23 -8.09
CA ALA A 74 -8.87 13.00 -8.59
C ALA A 74 -9.47 13.87 -7.49
N GLU A 75 -9.73 13.31 -6.32
CA GLU A 75 -10.48 13.97 -5.26
C GLU A 75 -9.54 14.76 -4.33
N VAL A 76 -8.57 14.09 -3.70
CA VAL A 76 -7.71 14.72 -2.70
C VAL A 76 -6.71 15.68 -3.34
N ILE A 77 -6.07 15.29 -4.43
CA ILE A 77 -5.00 16.13 -5.01
C ILE A 77 -5.56 17.23 -5.91
N LYS A 78 -6.54 16.93 -6.77
CA LYS A 78 -7.04 17.91 -7.75
C LYS A 78 -8.25 18.71 -7.28
N GLN A 79 -9.24 18.10 -6.63
CA GLN A 79 -10.45 18.81 -6.22
C GLN A 79 -10.26 19.60 -4.93
N LEU A 80 -9.62 18.99 -3.91
CA LEU A 80 -9.40 19.64 -2.61
C LEU A 80 -8.14 20.53 -2.57
N GLY A 81 -7.20 20.32 -3.49
CA GLY A 81 -6.02 21.17 -3.65
C GLY A 81 -6.32 22.54 -4.30
N PRO A 82 -5.31 23.39 -4.53
CA PRO A 82 -3.89 23.17 -4.27
C PRO A 82 -3.51 23.28 -2.79
N TRP A 83 -2.55 22.47 -2.38
CA TRP A 83 -2.09 22.36 -0.99
C TRP A 83 -0.87 23.22 -0.70
N LYS A 84 -0.81 23.81 0.49
CA LYS A 84 0.35 24.60 0.93
C LYS A 84 1.38 23.77 1.69
N MET A 85 0.92 22.78 2.46
CA MET A 85 1.79 21.91 3.25
C MET A 85 1.50 20.44 2.99
N MET A 86 2.54 19.61 3.09
CA MET A 86 2.41 18.14 3.02
C MET A 86 1.52 17.59 4.13
N GLN A 87 1.51 18.24 5.31
CA GLN A 87 0.64 17.86 6.43
C GLN A 87 -0.84 17.96 6.06
N ASP A 88 -1.25 18.96 5.29
CA ASP A 88 -2.65 19.13 4.88
C ASP A 88 -3.09 17.95 3.99
N VAL A 89 -2.21 17.54 3.05
CA VAL A 89 -2.42 16.36 2.21
C VAL A 89 -2.46 15.09 3.04
N ALA A 90 -1.55 14.93 4.01
CA ALA A 90 -1.52 13.76 4.86
C ALA A 90 -2.81 13.63 5.71
N TRP A 91 -3.34 14.75 6.21
CA TRP A 91 -4.58 14.79 6.96
C TRP A 91 -5.78 14.36 6.12
N GLU A 92 -5.96 14.93 4.92
CA GLU A 92 -7.06 14.51 4.04
C GLU A 92 -6.87 13.09 3.49
N THR A 93 -5.62 12.63 3.36
CA THR A 93 -5.37 11.22 3.02
C THR A 93 -5.89 10.28 4.11
N MET A 94 -5.79 10.65 5.40
CA MET A 94 -6.33 9.84 6.50
C MET A 94 -7.86 9.73 6.40
N HIS A 95 -8.57 10.82 6.10
CA HIS A 95 -10.02 10.80 5.92
C HIS A 95 -10.49 9.91 4.75
N LEU A 96 -9.67 9.72 3.72
CA LEU A 96 -10.01 8.87 2.59
C LEU A 96 -9.86 7.37 2.90
N VAL A 97 -8.94 6.99 3.79
CA VAL A 97 -8.58 5.59 4.05
C VAL A 97 -9.28 4.96 5.25
N ASP A 98 -10.00 5.76 6.05
CA ASP A 98 -10.89 5.33 7.13
C ASP A 98 -12.27 4.85 6.59
#